data_AF-D3DKN5-F1
#
_entry.id   AF-D3DKN5-F1
#
_cell.length_a   1.000
_cell.length_b   1.000
_cell.length_c   1.000
_cell.angle_alpha   90.00
_cell.angle_beta   90.00
_cell.angle_gamma   90.00
#
_symmetry.space_group_name_H-M   'P 1'
#
loop_
_entity.id
_entity.type
_entity.pdbx_description
1 polymer ?
#
loop_
_entity_poly.entity_id
_entity_poly.type
_entity_poly.pdbx_seq_one_letter_code
_entity_poly.pdbx_strand_id
1 'polypeptide(L)'
;MFLGIFMGLIIILSSSHWPIIWLGFELNMMCFLACFLKEAKKQAMLYFILQSLGSLLILGASFLSESKFSFLNLIILALVLKLGAAPLHFWLVIVIPRLSPLGLFLIMSFQKMAPLFLLSSLPLSKDMVSLSNLFLGSIMMLSLSSPLMVMIFSGVSQMGWMFIIPPSFLKIYMFIYFIILAPVIFYLYSSSLNFFFSMLNVAGLPPFSGFIIKVKAILSLSKKKAFLFLSASGIALSSYSRLLLNKSFSKDKLSFLTLFSLLVGMV
;
A
#
# COMPACT_ATOMS: atom_id res chain seq x y z
N MET A 1 -0.46 -16.88 15.74
CA MET A 1 -0.09 -15.59 15.11
C MET A 1 -0.91 -15.34 13.86
N PHE A 2 -0.75 -16.11 12.78
CA PHE A 2 -1.55 -15.94 11.54
C PHE A 2 -3.06 -15.99 11.74
N LEU A 3 -3.56 -16.95 12.53
CA LEU A 3 -4.97 -17.00 12.91
C LEU A 3 -5.47 -15.68 13.52
N GLY A 4 -4.68 -15.03 14.37
CA GLY A 4 -5.06 -13.76 14.97
C GLY A 4 -5.10 -12.60 13.96
N ILE A 5 -4.20 -12.59 12.98
CA ILE A 5 -4.22 -11.64 11.85
C ILE A 5 -5.55 -11.79 11.08
N PHE A 6 -5.91 -13.03 10.71
CA PHE A 6 -7.14 -13.30 9.96
C PHE A 6 -8.40 -13.01 10.78
N MET A 7 -8.43 -13.38 12.06
CA MET A 7 -9.53 -13.06 12.95
C MET A 7 -9.73 -11.55 13.10
N GLY A 8 -8.63 -10.79 13.26
CA GLY A 8 -8.69 -9.33 13.29
C GLY A 8 -9.30 -8.74 12.00
N LEU A 9 -8.90 -9.24 10.83
CA LEU A 9 -9.48 -8.84 9.54
C LEU A 9 -10.98 -9.15 9.44
N ILE A 10 -11.40 -10.35 9.88
CA ILE A 10 -12.82 -10.76 9.86
C ILE A 10 -13.65 -9.85 10.76
N ILE A 11 -13.16 -9.56 11.98
CA ILE A 11 -13.83 -8.64 12.91
C ILE A 11 -14.04 -7.29 12.25
N ILE A 12 -12.99 -6.69 11.68
CA ILE A 12 -13.06 -5.38 11.02
C ILE A 12 -14.10 -5.37 9.90
N LEU A 13 -14.07 -6.36 9.00
CA LEU A 13 -14.92 -6.40 7.82
C LEU A 13 -16.38 -6.73 8.12
N SER A 14 -16.64 -7.43 9.23
CA SER A 14 -18.00 -7.78 9.66
C SER A 14 -18.68 -6.67 10.48
N SER A 15 -17.90 -5.77 11.08
CA SER A 15 -18.40 -4.79 12.04
C SER A 15 -18.81 -3.46 11.42
N SER A 16 -19.92 -2.89 11.90
CA SER A 16 -20.41 -1.55 11.54
C SER A 16 -19.96 -0.46 12.54
N HIS A 17 -19.69 -0.83 13.79
CA HIS A 17 -19.37 0.12 14.85
C HIS A 17 -17.86 0.35 14.99
N TRP A 18 -17.45 1.63 15.00
CA TRP A 18 -16.03 2.04 15.09
C TRP A 18 -15.24 1.47 16.27
N PRO A 19 -15.79 1.32 17.50
CA PRO A 19 -15.06 0.70 18.60
C PRO A 19 -14.71 -0.78 18.34
N ILE A 20 -15.60 -1.52 17.66
CA ILE A 20 -15.36 -2.93 17.31
C ILE A 20 -14.34 -3.02 16.18
N ILE A 21 -14.46 -2.13 15.18
CA ILE A 21 -13.45 -1.98 14.12
C ILE A 21 -12.06 -1.72 14.73
N TRP A 22 -11.98 -0.83 15.72
CA TRP A 22 -10.74 -0.54 16.44
C TRP A 22 -10.16 -1.79 17.13
N LEU A 23 -10.99 -2.57 17.85
CA LEU A 23 -10.55 -3.82 18.48
C LEU A 23 -9.97 -4.80 17.45
N GLY A 24 -10.63 -4.96 16.30
CA GLY A 24 -10.13 -5.82 15.24
C GLY A 24 -8.78 -5.36 14.68
N PHE A 25 -8.57 -4.04 14.59
CA PHE A 25 -7.28 -3.48 14.21
C PHE A 25 -6.16 -3.73 15.23
N GLU A 26 -6.45 -3.60 16.53
CA GLU A 26 -5.48 -3.89 17.59
C GLU A 26 -5.07 -5.37 17.57
N LEU A 27 -6.04 -6.28 17.44
CA LEU A 27 -5.77 -7.71 17.32
C LEU A 27 -4.87 -8.03 16.12
N ASN A 28 -5.18 -7.45 14.96
CA ASN A 28 -4.39 -7.63 13.75
C ASN A 28 -2.94 -7.11 13.94
N MET A 29 -2.80 -5.90 14.50
CA MET A 29 -1.52 -5.24 14.74
C MET A 29 -0.62 -6.04 15.71
N MET A 30 -1.16 -6.48 16.85
CA MET A 30 -0.42 -7.26 17.84
C MET A 30 0.02 -8.62 17.29
N CYS A 31 -0.85 -9.29 16.54
CA CYS A 31 -0.53 -10.59 15.95
C CYS A 31 0.51 -10.49 14.83
N PHE A 32 0.47 -9.42 14.03
CA PHE A 32 1.47 -9.15 13.00
C PHE A 32 2.83 -8.81 13.62
N LEU A 33 2.87 -7.95 14.64
CA LEU A 33 4.10 -7.65 15.39
C LEU A 33 4.81 -8.90 15.88
N ALA A 34 4.06 -9.82 16.49
CA ALA A 34 4.61 -11.07 17.01
C ALA A 34 5.35 -11.89 15.94
N CYS A 35 5.02 -11.74 14.66
CA CYS A 35 5.62 -12.47 13.55
C CYS A 35 7.08 -12.05 13.26
N PHE A 36 7.47 -10.80 13.50
CA PHE A 36 8.80 -10.27 13.11
C PHE A 36 9.55 -9.57 14.25
N LEU A 37 8.98 -9.54 15.46
CA LEU A 37 9.61 -8.94 16.64
C LEU A 37 10.97 -9.55 16.98
N LYS A 38 11.17 -10.83 16.67
CA LYS A 38 12.44 -11.55 16.88
C LYS A 38 13.54 -11.10 15.92
N GLU A 39 13.19 -10.72 14.68
CA GLU A 39 14.13 -10.40 13.61
C GLU A 39 14.54 -8.91 13.63
N ALA A 40 13.60 -8.02 13.93
CA ALA A 40 13.76 -6.59 13.71
C ALA A 40 13.13 -5.74 14.82
N LYS A 41 13.70 -5.78 16.04
CA LYS A 41 13.16 -5.10 17.24
C LYS A 41 12.86 -3.61 17.01
N LYS A 42 13.80 -2.85 16.41
CA LYS A 42 13.62 -1.40 16.20
C LYS A 42 12.47 -1.10 15.24
N GLN A 43 12.37 -1.85 14.14
CA GLN A 43 11.33 -1.70 13.14
C GLN A 43 9.97 -2.16 13.66
N ALA A 44 9.94 -3.22 14.48
CA ALA A 44 8.75 -3.65 15.18
C ALA A 44 8.22 -2.56 16.12
N MET A 45 9.09 -1.90 16.89
CA MET A 45 8.66 -0.77 17.74
C MET A 45 8.15 0.42 16.91
N LEU A 46 8.80 0.76 15.80
CA LEU A 46 8.30 1.81 14.90
C LEU A 46 6.93 1.47 14.31
N TYR A 47 6.73 0.23 13.86
CA TYR A 47 5.44 -0.25 13.38
C TYR A 47 4.38 -0.15 14.49
N PHE A 48 4.69 -0.61 15.70
CA PHE A 48 3.78 -0.53 16.84
C PHE A 48 3.36 0.92 17.13
N ILE A 49 4.32 1.84 17.26
CA ILE A 49 4.04 3.25 17.56
C ILE A 49 3.13 3.87 16.51
N LEU A 50 3.43 3.67 15.23
CA LEU A 50 2.64 4.30 14.17
C LEU A 50 1.25 3.68 14.03
N GLN A 51 1.14 2.36 14.10
CA GLN A 51 -0.16 1.70 13.99
C GLN A 51 -1.06 1.96 15.20
N SER A 52 -0.48 2.12 16.39
CA SER A 52 -1.20 2.55 17.59
C SER A 52 -1.63 4.02 17.51
N LEU A 53 -0.81 4.92 16.96
CA LEU A 53 -1.27 6.28 16.65
C LEU A 53 -2.46 6.27 15.68
N GLY A 54 -2.40 5.45 14.63
CA GLY A 54 -3.51 5.28 13.71
C GLY A 54 -4.76 4.70 14.38
N SER A 55 -4.61 3.79 15.35
CA SER A 55 -5.75 3.21 16.09
C SER A 55 -6.36 4.20 17.07
N LEU A 56 -5.53 5.00 17.74
CA LEU A 56 -5.96 6.11 18.61
C LEU A 56 -6.75 7.16 17.83
N LEU A 57 -6.35 7.50 16.60
CA LEU A 57 -7.12 8.41 15.75
C LEU A 57 -8.51 7.85 15.39
N ILE A 58 -8.63 6.54 15.17
CA ILE A 58 -9.94 5.89 14.92
C ILE A 58 -10.84 5.98 16.16
N LEU A 59 -10.30 5.72 17.35
CA LEU A 59 -11.05 5.91 18.60
C LEU A 59 -11.39 7.37 18.86
N GLY A 60 -10.44 8.29 18.65
CA GLY A 60 -10.68 9.72 18.79
C GLY A 60 -11.81 10.20 17.87
N ALA A 61 -11.84 9.69 16.63
CA ALA A 61 -12.92 9.96 15.71
C ALA A 61 -14.25 9.37 16.19
N SER A 62 -14.30 8.17 16.78
CA SER A 62 -15.57 7.55 17.21
C SER A 62 -16.33 8.31 18.31
N PHE A 63 -15.66 9.23 19.03
CA PHE A 63 -16.33 10.15 19.96
C PHE A 63 -17.02 11.34 19.26
N LEU A 64 -16.71 11.59 17.99
CA LEU A 64 -17.36 12.61 17.17
C LEU A 64 -18.58 12.02 16.47
N SER A 65 -19.55 12.88 16.12
CA SER A 65 -20.70 12.43 15.34
C SER A 65 -20.29 12.12 13.90
N GLU A 66 -20.75 10.99 13.37
CA GLU A 66 -20.39 10.50 12.04
C GLU A 66 -20.74 11.47 10.90
N SER A 67 -21.73 12.33 11.13
CA SER A 67 -22.18 13.37 10.18
C SER A 67 -21.25 14.57 10.08
N LYS A 68 -20.27 14.73 10.98
CA LYS A 68 -19.34 15.87 10.95
C LYS A 68 -18.22 15.62 9.95
N PHE A 69 -17.86 16.65 9.20
CA PHE A 69 -16.66 16.62 8.35
C PHE A 69 -15.37 16.31 9.13
N SER A 70 -15.28 16.75 10.39
CA SER A 70 -14.13 16.46 11.26
C SER A 70 -13.95 14.97 11.52
N PHE A 71 -15.04 14.23 11.72
CA PHE A 71 -15.03 12.78 11.89
C PHE A 71 -14.44 12.08 10.67
N LEU A 72 -14.96 12.42 9.49
CA LEU A 72 -14.54 11.75 8.26
C LEU A 72 -13.07 12.06 7.92
N ASN A 73 -12.62 13.30 8.11
CA ASN A 73 -11.23 13.68 7.87
C ASN A 73 -10.27 12.95 8.83
N LEU A 74 -10.63 12.81 10.10
CA LEU A 74 -9.83 12.07 11.08
C LEU A 74 -9.73 10.59 10.74
N ILE A 75 -10.84 9.97 10.30
CA ILE A 75 -10.82 8.56 9.88
C ILE A 75 -9.99 8.38 8.61
N ILE A 76 -10.13 9.26 7.61
CA ILE A 76 -9.31 9.18 6.39
C ILE A 76 -7.83 9.30 6.76
N LEU A 77 -7.46 10.26 7.60
CA LEU A 77 -6.09 10.43 8.08
C LEU A 77 -5.58 9.16 8.78
N ALA A 78 -6.39 8.59 9.68
CA ALA A 78 -6.06 7.38 10.42
C ALA A 78 -5.84 6.17 9.50
N LEU A 79 -6.75 5.96 8.54
CA LEU A 79 -6.66 4.85 7.58
C LEU A 79 -5.49 5.02 6.60
N VAL A 80 -5.21 6.25 6.15
CA VAL A 80 -4.04 6.59 5.32
C VAL A 80 -2.75 6.30 6.08
N LEU A 81 -2.67 6.66 7.36
CA LEU A 81 -1.54 6.33 8.23
C LEU A 81 -1.35 4.82 8.33
N LYS A 82 -2.43 4.06 8.61
CA LYS A 82 -2.37 2.60 8.71
C LYS A 82 -1.97 1.90 7.42
N LEU A 83 -2.35 2.45 6.26
CA LEU A 83 -1.96 1.95 4.94
C LEU A 83 -0.52 2.29 4.56
N GLY A 84 0.04 3.34 5.15
CA GLY A 84 1.29 3.93 4.66
C GLY A 84 1.12 4.57 3.28
N ALA A 85 -0.05 5.14 3.03
CA ALA A 85 -0.30 5.94 1.84
C ALA A 85 0.30 7.34 2.02
N ALA A 86 0.66 7.99 0.92
CA ALA A 86 1.12 9.37 0.89
C ALA A 86 0.11 10.33 1.55
N PRO A 87 0.56 11.31 2.36
CA PRO A 87 1.97 11.65 2.66
C PRO A 87 2.66 10.74 3.69
N LEU A 88 1.90 9.98 4.48
CA LEU A 88 2.36 9.16 5.63
C LEU A 88 2.98 7.81 5.22
N HIS A 89 3.72 7.77 4.11
CA HIS A 89 4.32 6.57 3.55
C HIS A 89 5.70 6.22 4.13
N PHE A 90 6.29 7.12 4.92
CA PHE A 90 7.66 7.02 5.43
C PHE A 90 7.92 5.71 6.19
N TRP A 91 6.94 5.27 6.96
CA TRP A 91 7.11 4.12 7.83
C TRP A 91 7.19 2.80 7.08
N LEU A 92 6.51 2.69 5.94
CA LEU A 92 6.63 1.53 5.06
C LEU A 92 8.08 1.36 4.61
N VAL A 93 8.72 2.46 4.18
CA VAL A 93 10.10 2.47 3.69
C VAL A 93 11.10 2.02 4.76
N ILE A 94 10.83 2.33 6.03
CA ILE A 94 11.72 2.00 7.15
C ILE A 94 11.51 0.56 7.66
N VAL A 95 10.26 0.09 7.70
CA VAL A 95 9.91 -1.22 8.29
C VAL A 95 10.16 -2.37 7.30
N ILE A 96 9.77 -2.19 6.05
CA ILE A 96 9.74 -3.28 5.06
C ILE A 96 11.11 -3.92 4.77
N PRO A 97 12.22 -3.18 4.63
CA PRO A 97 13.52 -3.77 4.27
C PRO A 97 14.08 -4.78 5.28
N ARG A 98 13.48 -4.90 6.47
CA ARG A 98 13.93 -5.78 7.56
C ARG A 98 13.01 -6.96 7.82
N LEU A 99 11.93 -7.08 7.04
CA LEU A 99 10.98 -8.19 7.16
C LEU A 99 11.46 -9.40 6.36
N SER A 100 11.18 -10.60 6.86
CA SER A 100 11.24 -11.83 6.06
C SER A 100 10.27 -11.77 4.86
N PRO A 101 10.49 -12.58 3.80
CA PRO A 101 9.60 -12.60 2.63
C PRO A 101 8.13 -12.87 2.95
N LEU A 102 7.86 -13.68 3.99
CA LEU A 102 6.51 -13.92 4.50
C LEU A 102 5.91 -12.66 5.14
N GLY A 103 6.66 -11.98 6.02
CA GLY A 103 6.22 -10.72 6.62
C GLY A 103 6.00 -9.61 5.58
N LEU A 104 6.85 -9.56 4.56
CA LEU A 104 6.74 -8.68 3.40
C LEU A 104 5.45 -8.93 2.61
N PHE A 105 5.09 -10.19 2.36
CA PHE A 105 3.84 -10.52 1.69
C PHE A 105 2.63 -10.11 2.53
N LEU A 106 2.63 -10.42 3.83
CA LEU A 106 1.54 -10.07 4.74
C LEU A 106 1.29 -8.56 4.79
N ILE A 107 2.35 -7.75 4.92
CA ILE A 107 2.21 -6.29 5.03
C ILE A 107 1.76 -5.64 3.73
N MET A 108 2.16 -6.20 2.58
CA MET A 108 1.76 -5.69 1.27
C MET A 108 0.37 -6.13 0.81
N SER A 109 -0.17 -7.21 1.39
CA SER A 109 -1.47 -7.79 1.00
C SER A 109 -2.52 -7.69 2.10
N PHE A 110 -2.52 -8.64 3.04
CA PHE A 110 -3.55 -8.82 4.05
C PHE A 110 -3.69 -7.61 4.98
N GLN A 111 -2.58 -6.96 5.36
CA GLN A 111 -2.66 -5.75 6.20
C GLN A 111 -3.35 -4.58 5.50
N LYS A 112 -3.30 -4.51 4.17
CA LYS A 112 -3.94 -3.44 3.39
C LYS A 112 -5.43 -3.69 3.18
N MET A 113 -5.92 -4.93 3.30
CA MET A 113 -7.32 -5.27 3.02
C MET A 113 -8.29 -4.46 3.86
N ALA A 114 -8.17 -4.53 5.19
CA ALA A 114 -9.12 -3.91 6.10
C ALA A 114 -9.19 -2.37 5.93
N PRO A 115 -8.07 -1.62 5.95
CA PRO A 115 -8.14 -0.18 5.74
C PRO A 115 -8.66 0.21 4.36
N LEU A 116 -8.35 -0.54 3.29
CA LEU A 116 -8.85 -0.24 1.94
C LEU A 116 -10.36 -0.39 1.84
N PHE A 117 -10.92 -1.44 2.45
CA PHE A 117 -12.37 -1.64 2.49
C PHE A 117 -13.08 -0.52 3.26
N LEU A 118 -12.60 -0.19 4.46
CA LEU A 118 -13.15 0.90 5.27
C LEU A 118 -13.00 2.26 4.56
N LEU A 119 -11.86 2.51 3.93
CA LEU A 119 -11.68 3.74 3.17
C LEU A 119 -12.70 3.80 2.05
N SER A 120 -12.94 2.70 1.32
CA SER A 120 -13.91 2.67 0.21
C SER A 120 -15.35 2.95 0.63
N SER A 121 -15.76 2.56 1.85
CA SER A 121 -17.12 2.77 2.35
C SER A 121 -17.42 4.20 2.80
N LEU A 122 -16.40 5.04 3.02
CA LEU A 122 -16.60 6.42 3.46
C LEU A 122 -17.16 7.31 2.32
N PRO A 123 -18.14 8.20 2.61
CA PRO A 123 -18.84 9.01 1.60
C PRO A 123 -18.06 10.23 1.07
N LEU A 124 -16.77 10.38 1.38
CA LEU A 124 -15.94 11.49 0.92
C LEU A 124 -15.15 11.19 -0.36
N SER A 125 -14.91 12.25 -1.14
CA SER A 125 -14.02 12.18 -2.28
C SER A 125 -12.58 11.93 -1.83
N LYS A 126 -11.98 10.86 -2.36
CA LYS A 126 -10.58 10.45 -2.09
C LYS A 126 -9.63 10.87 -3.20
N ASP A 127 -10.09 11.73 -4.10
CA ASP A 127 -9.38 12.11 -5.33
C ASP A 127 -8.00 12.69 -5.04
N MET A 128 -7.89 13.61 -4.07
CA MET A 128 -6.61 14.22 -3.71
C MET A 128 -5.61 13.20 -3.18
N VAL A 129 -6.05 12.32 -2.27
CA VAL A 129 -5.21 11.25 -1.70
C VAL A 129 -4.81 10.25 -2.78
N SER A 130 -5.71 9.92 -3.71
CA SER A 130 -5.41 8.97 -4.79
C SER A 130 -4.36 9.51 -5.76
N LEU A 131 -4.48 10.78 -6.18
CA LEU A 131 -3.55 11.42 -7.11
C LEU A 131 -2.18 11.60 -6.47
N SER A 132 -2.13 12.02 -5.19
CA SER A 132 -0.86 12.15 -4.47
C SER A 132 -0.12 10.81 -4.42
N ASN A 133 -0.81 9.72 -4.10
CA ASN A 133 -0.22 8.37 -4.08
C ASN A 133 0.30 7.92 -5.45
N LEU A 134 -0.43 8.22 -6.53
CA LEU A 134 -0.01 7.85 -7.88
C LEU A 134 1.24 8.59 -8.32
N PHE A 135 1.26 9.91 -8.17
CA PHE A 135 2.38 10.71 -8.61
C PHE A 135 3.59 10.53 -7.71
N LEU A 136 3.43 10.54 -6.38
CA LEU A 136 4.54 10.25 -5.47
C LEU A 136 5.08 8.84 -5.69
N GLY A 137 4.22 7.83 -5.78
CA GLY A 137 4.65 6.45 -6.05
C GLY A 137 5.46 6.35 -7.34
N SER A 138 4.92 6.85 -8.45
CA SER A 138 5.57 6.76 -9.77
C SER A 138 6.87 7.55 -9.86
N ILE A 139 6.93 8.77 -9.34
CA ILE A 139 8.15 9.60 -9.33
C ILE A 139 9.23 8.99 -8.42
N MET A 140 8.84 8.44 -7.27
CA MET A 140 9.81 7.82 -6.37
C MET A 140 10.42 6.56 -7.00
N MET A 141 9.63 5.73 -7.68
CA MET A 141 10.12 4.57 -8.42
C MET A 141 11.17 4.95 -9.47
N LEU A 142 10.97 6.07 -10.19
CA LEU A 142 11.96 6.62 -11.12
C LEU A 142 13.28 6.99 -10.44
N SER A 143 13.34 7.28 -9.16
CA SER A 143 14.60 7.63 -8.50
C SER A 143 15.36 6.44 -7.92
N LEU A 144 14.71 5.27 -7.87
CA LEU A 144 15.17 4.11 -7.10
C LEU A 144 15.72 2.99 -7.98
N SER A 145 16.82 2.39 -7.55
CA SER A 145 17.47 1.25 -8.21
C SER A 145 17.18 -0.09 -7.54
N SER A 146 16.95 -0.11 -6.23
CA SER A 146 16.76 -1.37 -5.50
C SER A 146 15.37 -1.99 -5.77
N PRO A 147 15.30 -3.31 -6.06
CA PRO A 147 14.04 -3.98 -6.43
C PRO A 147 13.02 -3.95 -5.30
N LEU A 148 13.48 -4.05 -4.05
CA LEU A 148 12.63 -3.94 -2.87
C LEU A 148 11.98 -2.56 -2.77
N MET A 149 12.74 -1.47 -2.92
CA MET A 149 12.17 -0.12 -2.81
C MET A 149 11.22 0.18 -3.97
N VAL A 150 11.56 -0.24 -5.20
CA VAL A 150 10.64 -0.12 -6.35
C VAL A 150 9.32 -0.85 -6.08
N MET A 151 9.36 -2.02 -5.45
CA MET A 151 8.16 -2.74 -5.05
C MET A 151 7.36 -2.02 -3.94
N ILE A 152 8.02 -1.34 -3.00
CA ILE A 152 7.30 -0.53 -1.99
C ILE A 152 6.51 0.58 -2.67
N PHE A 153 7.17 1.37 -3.51
CA PHE A 153 6.53 2.49 -4.19
C PHE A 153 5.56 2.06 -5.30
N SER A 154 5.74 0.87 -5.87
CA SER A 154 4.70 0.27 -6.71
C SER A 154 3.45 -0.04 -5.90
N GLY A 155 3.59 -0.57 -4.68
CA GLY A 155 2.48 -0.71 -3.74
C GLY A 155 1.78 0.63 -3.44
N VAL A 156 2.52 1.71 -3.29
CA VAL A 156 1.97 3.07 -3.08
C VAL A 156 1.19 3.55 -4.30
N SER A 157 1.74 3.40 -5.51
CA SER A 157 1.02 3.79 -6.74
C SER A 157 -0.25 2.96 -6.97
N GLN A 158 -0.22 1.66 -6.69
CA GLN A 158 -1.39 0.77 -6.84
C GLN A 158 -2.48 1.09 -5.81
N MET A 159 -2.13 1.55 -4.59
CA MET A 159 -3.11 2.07 -3.63
C MET A 159 -3.86 3.29 -4.19
N GLY A 160 -3.19 4.15 -4.94
CA GLY A 160 -3.86 5.28 -5.61
C GLY A 160 -4.89 4.85 -6.67
N TRP A 161 -4.65 3.74 -7.37
CA TRP A 161 -5.68 3.10 -8.22
C TRP A 161 -6.87 2.59 -7.42
N MET A 162 -6.60 1.90 -6.31
CA MET A 162 -7.63 1.31 -5.46
C MET A 162 -8.55 2.35 -4.81
N PHE A 163 -8.06 3.57 -4.52
CA PHE A 163 -8.84 4.59 -3.80
C PHE A 163 -10.00 5.22 -4.59
N ILE A 164 -9.96 5.25 -5.92
CA ILE A 164 -11.04 5.82 -6.74
C ILE A 164 -12.03 4.76 -7.24
N ILE A 165 -11.58 3.51 -7.31
CA ILE A 165 -12.38 2.42 -7.86
C ILE A 165 -13.62 2.16 -7.00
N PRO A 166 -14.79 1.87 -7.61
CA PRO A 166 -15.98 1.51 -6.85
C PRO A 166 -15.77 0.25 -5.99
N PRO A 167 -16.45 0.13 -4.83
CA PRO A 167 -16.20 -0.94 -3.85
C PRO A 167 -16.48 -2.34 -4.40
N SER A 168 -17.40 -2.48 -5.37
CA SER A 168 -17.67 -3.75 -6.05
C SER A 168 -16.46 -4.24 -6.86
N PHE A 169 -15.76 -3.33 -7.55
CA PHE A 169 -14.58 -3.68 -8.33
C PHE A 169 -13.31 -3.74 -7.48
N LEU A 170 -13.25 -3.00 -6.37
CA LEU A 170 -12.11 -3.03 -5.42
C LEU A 170 -11.77 -4.45 -4.96
N LYS A 171 -12.77 -5.28 -4.65
CA LYS A 171 -12.59 -6.68 -4.24
C LYS A 171 -11.81 -7.48 -5.27
N ILE A 172 -12.23 -7.40 -6.52
CA ILE A 172 -11.61 -8.08 -7.67
C ILE A 172 -10.21 -7.52 -7.92
N TYR A 173 -10.07 -6.20 -7.88
CA TYR A 173 -8.79 -5.52 -8.06
C TYR A 173 -7.75 -6.01 -7.05
N MET A 174 -8.09 -6.00 -5.75
CA MET A 174 -7.18 -6.46 -4.70
C MET A 174 -6.83 -7.94 -4.83
N PHE A 175 -7.81 -8.79 -5.14
CA PHE A 175 -7.57 -10.22 -5.28
C PHE A 175 -6.54 -10.53 -6.37
N ILE A 176 -6.73 -9.96 -7.57
CA ILE A 176 -5.80 -10.19 -8.67
C ILE A 176 -4.44 -9.54 -8.37
N TYR A 177 -4.43 -8.35 -7.76
CA TYR A 177 -3.18 -7.70 -7.36
C TYR A 177 -2.38 -8.55 -6.37
N PHE A 178 -3.01 -9.21 -5.40
CA PHE A 178 -2.32 -10.09 -4.45
C PHE A 178 -1.76 -11.36 -5.11
N ILE A 179 -2.46 -11.91 -6.10
CA ILE A 179 -1.95 -13.01 -6.93
C ILE A 179 -0.70 -12.56 -7.70
N ILE A 180 -0.71 -11.35 -8.27
CA ILE A 180 0.43 -10.79 -9.00
C ILE A 180 1.61 -10.51 -8.06
N LEU A 181 1.37 -10.09 -6.82
CA LEU A 181 2.41 -9.80 -5.84
C LEU A 181 3.16 -11.04 -5.34
N ALA A 182 2.49 -12.19 -5.20
CA ALA A 182 3.11 -13.40 -4.66
C ALA A 182 4.39 -13.85 -5.41
N PRO A 183 4.42 -13.99 -6.75
CA PRO A 183 5.64 -14.38 -7.47
C PRO A 183 6.73 -13.30 -7.40
N VAL A 184 6.36 -12.01 -7.34
CA VAL A 184 7.32 -10.91 -7.26
C VAL A 184 8.14 -10.99 -5.97
N ILE A 185 7.47 -11.26 -4.85
CA ILE A 185 8.11 -11.39 -3.55
C ILE A 185 8.93 -12.68 -3.46
N PHE A 186 8.40 -13.78 -4.01
CA PHE A 186 9.10 -15.07 -4.02
C PHE A 186 10.42 -15.00 -4.80
N TYR A 187 10.44 -14.33 -5.95
CA TYR A 187 11.63 -14.21 -6.81
C TYR A 187 12.48 -12.95 -6.53
N LEU A 188 12.17 -12.17 -5.49
CA LEU A 188 12.80 -10.87 -5.24
C LEU A 188 14.32 -10.93 -5.11
N TYR A 189 14.86 -12.03 -4.59
CA TYR A 189 16.29 -12.23 -4.38
C TYR A 189 16.98 -13.11 -5.43
N SER A 190 16.22 -13.72 -6.36
CA SER A 190 16.78 -14.74 -7.27
C SER A 190 17.26 -14.21 -8.62
N SER A 191 17.12 -12.90 -8.89
CA SER A 191 17.55 -12.23 -10.15
C SER A 191 17.26 -13.03 -11.43
N SER A 192 16.13 -13.75 -11.44
CA SER A 192 15.79 -14.72 -12.48
C SER A 192 14.90 -14.11 -13.56
N LEU A 193 14.79 -14.75 -14.72
CA LEU A 193 13.83 -14.35 -15.76
C LEU A 193 12.39 -14.31 -15.20
N ASN A 194 12.06 -15.20 -14.25
CA ASN A 194 10.75 -15.23 -13.61
C ASN A 194 10.48 -13.97 -12.78
N PHE A 195 11.51 -13.41 -12.11
CA PHE A 195 11.40 -12.12 -11.44
C PHE A 195 11.05 -11.01 -12.45
N PHE A 196 11.70 -10.99 -13.61
CA PHE A 196 11.44 -9.98 -14.63
C PHE A 196 10.02 -10.05 -15.20
N PHE A 197 9.53 -11.25 -15.54
CA PHE A 197 8.14 -11.41 -15.97
C PHE A 197 7.14 -11.03 -14.88
N SER A 198 7.44 -11.31 -13.61
CA SER A 198 6.59 -10.91 -12.49
C SER A 198 6.51 -9.38 -12.35
N MET A 199 7.63 -8.66 -12.50
CA MET A 199 7.67 -7.20 -12.45
C MET A 199 6.91 -6.54 -13.62
N LEU A 200 7.00 -7.12 -14.82
CA LEU A 200 6.23 -6.68 -15.99
C LEU A 200 4.72 -6.90 -15.80
N ASN A 201 4.33 -7.98 -15.12
CA ASN A 201 2.92 -8.21 -14.77
C ASN A 201 2.40 -7.14 -13.78
N VAL A 202 3.19 -6.78 -12.75
CA VAL A 202 2.85 -5.66 -11.84
C VAL A 202 2.74 -4.34 -12.58
N ALA A 203 3.62 -4.09 -13.54
CA ALA A 203 3.57 -2.89 -14.38
C ALA A 203 2.26 -2.79 -15.17
N GLY A 204 1.65 -3.93 -15.50
CA GLY A 204 0.37 -4.02 -16.19
C GLY A 204 0.51 -3.83 -17.69
N LEU A 205 1.44 -4.56 -18.31
CA LEU A 205 1.59 -4.61 -19.77
C LEU A 205 0.55 -5.51 -20.43
N PRO A 206 0.16 -5.24 -21.70
CA PRO A 206 -0.94 -5.91 -22.40
C PRO A 206 -1.01 -7.44 -22.31
N PRO A 207 0.09 -8.23 -22.41
CA PRO A 207 0.00 -9.69 -22.34
C PRO A 207 -0.31 -10.23 -20.94
N PHE A 208 -0.29 -9.39 -19.89
CA PHE A 208 -0.38 -9.83 -18.51
C PHE A 208 -1.70 -9.44 -17.82
N SER A 209 -2.05 -10.19 -16.78
CA SER A 209 -3.27 -9.98 -15.98
C SER A 209 -3.37 -8.58 -15.38
N GLY A 210 -2.25 -7.96 -14.99
CA GLY A 210 -2.24 -6.61 -14.41
C GLY A 210 -2.78 -5.54 -15.35
N PHE A 211 -2.68 -5.74 -16.67
CA PHE A 211 -3.25 -4.81 -17.65
C PHE A 211 -4.77 -4.84 -17.64
N ILE A 212 -5.37 -6.02 -17.58
CA ILE A 212 -6.83 -6.20 -17.61
C ILE A 212 -7.48 -5.41 -16.48
N ILE A 213 -6.91 -5.48 -15.27
CA ILE A 213 -7.43 -4.75 -14.11
C ILE A 213 -7.32 -3.24 -14.31
N LYS A 214 -6.18 -2.75 -14.82
CA LYS A 214 -5.96 -1.32 -15.05
C LYS A 214 -6.85 -0.77 -16.16
N VAL A 215 -7.05 -1.52 -17.25
CA VAL A 215 -7.99 -1.12 -18.32
C VAL A 215 -9.40 -1.04 -17.76
N LYS A 216 -9.86 -2.06 -17.02
CA LYS A 216 -11.18 -2.03 -16.39
C LYS A 216 -11.32 -0.89 -15.39
N ALA A 217 -10.25 -0.55 -14.66
CA ALA A 217 -10.21 0.62 -13.79
C ALA A 217 -10.39 1.90 -14.61
N ILE A 218 -9.63 2.09 -15.69
CA ILE A 218 -9.70 3.27 -16.57
C ILE A 218 -11.11 3.45 -17.13
N LEU A 219 -11.77 2.36 -17.54
CA LEU A 219 -13.14 2.41 -18.07
C LEU A 219 -14.18 2.88 -17.03
N SER A 220 -13.90 2.71 -15.73
CA SER A 220 -14.77 3.22 -14.65
C SER A 220 -14.55 4.70 -14.32
N LEU A 221 -13.50 5.33 -14.86
CA LEU A 221 -13.12 6.70 -14.55
C LEU A 221 -13.65 7.70 -15.58
N SER A 222 -13.77 8.97 -15.17
CA SER A 222 -13.98 10.06 -16.11
C SER A 222 -12.75 10.27 -16.99
N LYS A 223 -12.96 10.75 -18.23
CA LYS A 223 -11.88 10.95 -19.23
C LYS A 223 -10.68 11.74 -18.69
N LYS A 224 -10.92 12.80 -17.91
CA LYS A 224 -9.85 13.62 -17.29
C LYS A 224 -9.03 12.83 -16.27
N LYS A 225 -9.70 12.08 -15.38
CA LYS A 225 -9.03 11.24 -14.37
C LYS A 225 -8.27 10.09 -15.04
N ALA A 226 -8.87 9.45 -16.03
CA ALA A 226 -8.24 8.40 -16.82
C ALA A 226 -6.91 8.86 -17.44
N PHE A 227 -6.85 10.07 -18.01
CA PHE A 227 -5.61 10.61 -18.58
C PHE A 227 -4.50 10.80 -17.53
N LEU A 228 -4.82 11.39 -16.37
CA LEU A 228 -3.86 11.57 -15.27
C LEU A 228 -3.33 10.22 -14.73
N PHE A 229 -4.20 9.22 -14.69
CA PHE A 229 -3.85 7.89 -14.22
C PHE A 229 -2.95 7.15 -15.21
N LEU A 230 -3.22 7.29 -16.50
CA LEU A 230 -2.39 6.77 -17.57
C LEU A 230 -1.00 7.39 -17.56
N SER A 231 -0.88 8.71 -17.41
CA SER A 231 0.43 9.37 -17.36
C SER A 231 1.28 8.91 -16.18
N ALA A 232 0.71 8.82 -14.98
CA ALA A 232 1.39 8.26 -13.81
C ALA A 232 1.80 6.78 -14.01
N SER A 233 0.96 5.99 -14.68
CA SER A 233 1.30 4.59 -14.98
C SER A 233 2.42 4.45 -16.02
N GLY A 234 2.52 5.36 -16.99
CA GLY A 234 3.61 5.43 -17.95
C GLY A 234 4.95 5.77 -17.27
N ILE A 235 4.91 6.69 -16.30
CA ILE A 235 6.07 7.01 -15.44
C ILE A 235 6.50 5.77 -14.63
N ALA A 236 5.56 5.04 -14.05
CA ALA A 236 5.88 3.81 -13.34
C ALA A 236 6.50 2.76 -14.29
N LEU A 237 5.98 2.62 -15.52
CA LEU A 237 6.49 1.67 -16.51
C LEU A 237 7.96 1.92 -16.89
N SER A 238 8.37 3.18 -17.06
CA SER A 238 9.74 3.52 -17.41
C SER A 238 10.73 3.17 -16.28
N SER A 239 10.29 3.22 -15.03
CA SER A 239 11.12 2.75 -13.90
C SER A 239 11.32 1.23 -13.90
N TYR A 240 10.29 0.46 -14.26
CA TYR A 240 10.41 -0.99 -14.41
C TYR A 240 11.32 -1.35 -15.58
N SER A 241 11.16 -0.71 -16.73
CA SER A 241 12.03 -0.98 -17.89
C SER A 241 13.50 -0.62 -17.59
N ARG A 242 13.75 0.47 -16.86
CA ARG A 242 15.10 0.80 -16.40
C ARG A 242 15.69 -0.27 -15.48
N LEU A 243 14.90 -0.78 -14.54
CA LEU A 243 15.35 -1.84 -13.62
C LEU A 243 15.69 -3.13 -14.37
N LEU A 244 14.98 -3.43 -15.47
CA LEU A 244 15.29 -4.56 -16.35
C LEU A 244 16.60 -4.38 -17.12
N LEU A 245 16.91 -3.15 -17.55
CA LEU A 245 18.11 -2.84 -18.33
C LEU A 245 19.38 -2.80 -17.47
N ASN A 246 19.28 -2.35 -16.22
CA ASN A 246 20.41 -2.33 -15.30
C ASN A 246 20.67 -3.73 -14.71
N LYS A 247 21.46 -4.54 -15.42
CA LYS A 247 21.82 -5.92 -15.07
C LYS A 247 22.66 -6.09 -13.80
N SER A 248 23.12 -5.02 -13.17
CA SER A 248 23.79 -5.08 -11.87
C SER A 248 22.91 -4.41 -10.81
N PHE A 249 22.34 -5.22 -9.92
CA PHE A 249 21.70 -4.75 -8.71
C PHE A 249 22.76 -4.16 -7.77
N SER A 250 23.21 -2.94 -8.04
CA SER A 250 24.02 -2.21 -7.08
C SER A 250 23.16 -1.90 -5.85
N LYS A 251 23.65 -2.29 -4.68
CA LYS A 251 23.13 -1.80 -3.40
C LYS A 251 23.58 -0.35 -3.25
N ASP A 252 22.88 0.57 -3.89
CA ASP A 252 23.24 1.99 -3.82
C ASP A 252 22.39 2.77 -2.82
N LYS A 253 23.08 3.76 -2.25
CA LYS A 253 22.68 4.68 -1.18
C LYS A 253 21.27 5.22 -1.41
N LEU A 254 20.53 5.42 -0.31
CA LEU A 254 19.25 6.15 -0.31
C LEU A 254 19.41 7.40 -1.18
N SER A 255 18.68 7.45 -2.30
CA SER A 255 18.73 8.58 -3.20
C SER A 255 18.23 9.82 -2.46
N PHE A 256 18.75 11.00 -2.81
CA PHE A 256 18.30 12.28 -2.26
C PHE A 256 16.77 12.41 -2.29
N LEU A 257 16.11 11.87 -3.33
CA LEU A 257 14.66 11.81 -3.45
C LEU A 257 13.98 10.95 -2.39
N THR A 258 14.56 9.81 -1.97
CA THR A 258 14.02 9.03 -0.85
C THR A 258 14.21 9.71 0.49
N LEU A 259 15.33 10.39 0.71
CA LEU A 259 15.52 11.24 1.89
C LEU A 259 14.49 12.38 1.91
N PHE A 260 14.24 13.00 0.76
CA PHE A 260 13.22 14.03 0.61
C PHE A 260 11.79 13.48 0.81
N SER A 261 11.47 12.29 0.31
CA SER A 261 10.15 11.66 0.52
C SER A 261 9.92 11.30 1.99
N LEU A 262 10.98 10.85 2.68
CA LEU A 262 10.95 10.61 4.11
C LEU A 262 10.77 11.92 4.89
N LEU A 263 11.44 13.01 4.49
CA LEU A 263 11.26 14.34 5.08
C LEU A 263 9.84 14.87 4.89
N VAL A 264 9.27 14.77 3.70
CA VAL A 264 7.88 15.18 3.41
C VAL A 264 6.85 14.37 4.21
N GLY A 265 7.17 13.13 4.60
CA GLY A 265 6.33 12.31 5.49
C GLY A 265 6.55 12.55 6.99
N MET A 266 7.62 13.26 7.38
CA MET A 266 7.97 13.55 8.78
C MET A 266 7.54 14.95 9.25
N VAL A 267 7.09 15.81 8.33
CA VAL A 267 6.48 17.13 8.63
C VAL A 267 4.97 16.97 8.82
#